data_AF-A0AAU5D051-F1
#
_entry.id   AF-A0AAU5D051-F1
#
_cell.length_a   1.000
_cell.length_b   1.000
_cell.length_c   1.000
_cell.angle_alpha   90.00
_cell.angle_beta   90.00
_cell.angle_gamma   90.00
#
_symmetry.space_group_name_H-M   'P 1'
#
loop_
_entity.id
_entity.type
_entity.pdbx_description
1 polymer ?
#
loop_
_entity_poly.entity_id
_entity_poly.type
_entity_poly.pdbx_seq_one_letter_code
_entity_poly.pdbx_strand_id
1 'polypeptide(L)'
;MTTPAPQPSRGALIAAIALIVMVLAAFGAWRWWDRAQEGEFRADPHFCGLVTPETIHRLVPTAYGGREDVSSCTWAAPREKGKYRASVHLFASRLNVELARKDLREDRTGGELGWERSTQEDLLGIGDEAFLRFQPPEPGKHITAQVVFRRSNMVVSLSYARADDNRQAVRAGVVDAAREAAALLKP
;
A
#
# COMPACT_ATOMS: atom_id res chain seq x y z
N MET A 1 -25.28 14.70 51.82
CA MET A 1 -25.35 16.02 51.17
C MET A 1 -24.72 15.87 49.81
N THR A 2 -25.53 15.87 48.74
CA THR A 2 -25.05 15.75 47.35
C THR A 2 -25.54 16.99 46.62
N THR A 3 -24.62 17.89 46.32
CA THR A 3 -24.88 19.12 45.57
C THR A 3 -25.28 18.76 44.14
N PRO A 4 -26.42 19.25 43.61
CA PRO A 4 -26.78 18.97 42.22
C PRO A 4 -25.76 19.61 41.28
N ALA A 5 -25.24 18.82 40.34
CA ALA A 5 -24.30 19.31 39.34
C ALA A 5 -24.99 20.40 38.48
N PRO A 6 -24.32 21.54 38.22
CA PRO A 6 -24.91 22.60 37.42
C PRO A 6 -25.23 22.09 36.02
N GLN A 7 -26.50 22.17 35.63
CA GLN A 7 -26.90 21.82 34.27
C GLN A 7 -26.37 22.89 33.28
N PRO A 8 -25.69 22.47 32.19
CA PRO A 8 -25.17 23.41 31.22
C PRO A 8 -26.33 24.16 30.57
N SER A 9 -26.20 25.49 30.49
CA SER A 9 -27.20 26.33 29.82
C SER A 9 -27.29 25.95 28.34
N ARG A 10 -28.46 26.17 27.72
CA ARG A 10 -28.65 25.94 26.27
C ARG A 10 -27.60 26.65 25.43
N GLY A 11 -27.14 27.83 25.86
CA GLY A 11 -26.05 28.56 25.20
C GLY A 11 -24.70 27.83 25.27
N ALA A 12 -24.36 27.21 26.40
CA ALA A 12 -23.15 26.41 26.55
C ALA A 12 -23.19 25.13 25.69
N LEU A 13 -24.36 24.49 25.58
CA LEU A 13 -24.54 23.31 24.73
C LEU A 13 -24.38 23.66 23.23
N ILE A 14 -24.98 24.76 22.79
CA ILE A 14 -24.88 25.25 21.40
C ILE A 14 -23.43 25.63 21.08
N ALA A 15 -22.74 26.32 21.99
CA ALA A 15 -21.33 26.66 21.82
C ALA A 15 -20.44 25.42 21.70
N ALA A 16 -20.66 24.39 22.52
CA ALA A 16 -19.92 23.13 22.45
C ALA A 16 -20.13 22.41 21.10
N ILE A 17 -21.37 22.34 20.62
CA ILE A 17 -21.68 21.73 19.32
C ILE A 17 -21.02 22.51 18.18
N ALA A 18 -21.10 23.84 18.20
CA ALA A 18 -20.45 24.69 17.18
C ALA A 18 -18.93 24.48 17.14
N LEU A 19 -18.31 24.31 18.31
CA LEU A 19 -16.88 24.08 18.44
C LEU A 19 -16.48 22.69 17.91
N ILE A 20 -17.27 21.65 18.20
CA ILE A 20 -17.07 20.31 17.64
C ILE A 20 -17.18 20.32 16.12
N VAL A 21 -18.21 20.98 15.58
CA VAL A 21 -18.41 21.09 14.12
C VAL A 21 -17.25 21.84 13.47
N MET A 22 -16.76 22.94 14.06
CA MET A 22 -15.59 23.66 13.55
C MET A 22 -14.33 22.80 13.56
N VAL A 23 -14.08 22.03 14.64
CA VAL A 23 -12.93 21.13 14.72
C VAL A 23 -13.02 20.03 13.66
N LEU A 24 -14.18 19.41 13.48
CA LEU A 24 -14.40 18.38 12.46
C LEU A 24 -14.25 18.93 11.04
N ALA A 25 -14.78 20.14 10.78
CA ALA A 25 -14.64 20.81 9.50
C ALA A 25 -13.18 21.20 9.21
N ALA A 26 -12.47 21.74 10.19
CA ALA A 26 -11.05 22.07 10.07
C ALA A 26 -10.19 20.81 9.84
N PHE A 27 -10.49 19.71 10.55
CA PHE A 27 -9.78 18.45 10.37
C PHE A 27 -10.08 17.80 9.00
N GLY A 28 -11.33 17.90 8.53
CA GLY A 28 -11.73 17.47 7.20
C GLY A 28 -11.08 18.30 6.09
N ALA A 29 -11.05 19.62 6.25
CA ALA A 29 -10.41 20.56 5.32
C ALA A 29 -8.88 20.36 5.29
N TRP A 30 -8.25 20.15 6.45
CA TRP A 30 -6.82 19.84 6.54
C TRP A 30 -6.49 18.53 5.84
N ARG A 31 -7.25 17.44 6.10
CA ARG A 31 -7.09 16.17 5.38
C ARG A 31 -7.34 16.28 3.87
N TRP A 32 -8.26 17.15 3.45
CA TRP A 32 -8.52 17.38 2.03
C TRP A 32 -7.41 18.19 1.36
N TRP A 33 -6.91 19.23 2.04
CA TRP A 33 -5.80 20.07 1.58
C TRP A 33 -4.49 19.28 1.48
N ASP A 34 -4.20 18.41 2.46
CA ASP A 34 -3.04 17.51 2.46
C ASP A 34 -3.06 16.57 1.26
N ARG A 35 -4.24 16.02 0.91
CA ARG A 35 -4.43 15.22 -0.32
C ARG A 35 -4.31 16.04 -1.60
N ALA A 36 -4.69 17.32 -1.59
CA ALA A 36 -4.62 18.19 -2.77
C ALA A 36 -3.19 18.74 -3.02
N GLN A 37 -2.31 18.70 -2.01
CA GLN A 37 -0.91 19.13 -2.12
C GLN A 37 0.00 18.06 -2.77
N GLU A 38 -0.47 16.83 -2.91
CA GLU A 38 0.28 15.78 -3.62
C GLU A 38 0.05 15.90 -5.14
N GLY A 39 0.86 16.76 -5.76
CA GLY A 39 0.84 16.96 -7.21
C GLY A 39 1.14 15.69 -8.02
N GLU A 40 1.07 15.79 -9.34
CA GLU A 40 1.53 14.72 -10.23
C GLU A 40 3.04 14.52 -10.09
N PHE A 41 3.47 13.27 -10.03
CA PHE A 41 4.88 12.90 -10.13
C PHE A 41 5.43 13.40 -11.45
N ARG A 42 6.53 14.17 -11.38
CA ARG A 42 7.23 14.70 -12.56
C ARG A 42 8.39 13.84 -13.01
N ALA A 43 8.90 13.02 -12.10
CA ALA A 43 9.99 12.08 -12.33
C ALA A 43 9.69 10.77 -11.62
N ASP A 44 10.37 9.71 -12.06
CA ASP A 44 10.25 8.41 -11.43
C ASP A 44 11.09 8.39 -10.14
N PRO A 45 10.58 7.85 -9.02
CA PRO A 45 11.32 7.77 -7.77
C PRO A 45 12.43 6.72 -7.86
N HIS A 46 13.35 6.74 -6.90
CA HIS A 46 14.29 5.63 -6.71
C HIS A 46 13.54 4.41 -6.17
N PHE A 47 13.26 3.41 -7.01
CA PHE A 47 12.34 2.32 -6.72
C PHE A 47 12.81 1.41 -5.58
N CYS A 48 14.10 1.08 -5.53
CA CYS A 48 14.67 0.34 -4.41
C CYS A 48 14.67 1.15 -3.12
N GLY A 49 14.53 2.47 -3.19
CA GLY A 49 14.36 3.35 -2.03
C GLY A 49 12.93 3.39 -1.48
N LEU A 50 11.95 2.77 -2.16
CA LEU A 50 10.56 2.73 -1.69
C LEU A 50 10.31 1.64 -0.63
N VAL A 51 11.24 0.71 -0.42
CA VAL A 51 11.15 -0.28 0.66
C VAL A 51 12.45 -0.23 1.44
N THR A 52 12.35 -0.10 2.76
CA THR A 52 13.52 0.10 3.60
C THR A 52 14.39 -1.16 3.66
N PRO A 53 15.71 -1.02 3.85
CA PRO A 53 16.58 -2.17 4.09
C PRO A 53 16.10 -3.05 5.26
N GLU A 54 15.52 -2.44 6.30
CA GLU A 54 14.98 -3.15 7.47
C GLU A 54 13.77 -4.02 7.09
N THR A 55 12.84 -3.49 6.30
CA THR A 55 11.69 -4.24 5.80
C THR A 55 12.13 -5.37 4.87
N ILE A 56 13.09 -5.12 3.97
CA ILE A 56 13.65 -6.17 3.12
C ILE A 56 14.37 -7.25 3.94
N HIS A 57 15.18 -6.88 4.93
CA HIS A 57 15.87 -7.84 5.78
C HIS A 57 14.89 -8.72 6.57
N ARG A 58 13.75 -8.17 6.99
CA ARG A 58 12.67 -8.94 7.63
C ARG A 58 12.00 -9.92 6.65
N LEU A 59 11.74 -9.50 5.41
CA LEU A 59 10.97 -10.29 4.44
C LEU A 59 11.82 -11.29 3.63
N VAL A 60 13.06 -10.92 3.31
CA VAL A 60 14.04 -11.68 2.54
C VAL A 60 15.43 -11.54 3.19
N PRO A 61 15.67 -12.19 4.35
CA PRO A 61 16.87 -11.98 5.16
C PRO A 61 18.20 -12.24 4.43
N THR A 62 18.17 -13.11 3.43
CA THR A 62 19.35 -13.54 2.66
C THR A 62 19.52 -12.76 1.35
N ALA A 63 18.75 -11.71 1.08
CA ALA A 63 18.93 -10.90 -0.11
C ALA A 63 20.24 -10.09 -0.05
N TYR A 64 21.02 -10.09 -1.14
CA TYR A 64 22.27 -9.31 -1.25
C TYR A 64 22.06 -7.84 -1.65
N GLY A 65 20.86 -7.30 -1.41
CA GLY A 65 20.44 -5.97 -1.86
C GLY A 65 19.35 -6.00 -2.95
N GLY A 66 18.91 -4.81 -3.34
CA GLY A 66 17.92 -4.61 -4.39
C GLY A 66 18.56 -4.44 -5.76
N ARG A 67 18.00 -5.09 -6.77
CA ARG A 67 18.36 -4.88 -8.17
C ARG A 67 17.32 -3.96 -8.80
N GLU A 68 17.71 -2.71 -9.04
CA GLU A 68 16.90 -1.72 -9.74
C GLU A 68 16.98 -1.91 -11.26
N ASP A 69 15.85 -1.71 -11.93
CA ASP A 69 15.70 -1.63 -13.38
C ASP A 69 14.80 -0.41 -13.71
N VAL A 70 14.56 -0.13 -14.99
CA VAL A 70 13.90 1.09 -15.51
C VAL A 70 12.59 1.45 -14.79
N SER A 71 11.80 0.45 -14.38
CA SER A 71 10.50 0.67 -13.71
C SER A 71 10.27 -0.32 -12.56
N SER A 72 11.34 -0.93 -12.03
CA SER A 72 11.20 -1.97 -11.01
C SER A 72 12.38 -2.09 -10.08
N CYS A 73 12.16 -2.69 -8.92
CA CYS A 73 13.21 -3.17 -8.05
C CYS A 73 12.90 -4.59 -7.56
N THR A 74 13.91 -5.44 -7.51
CA THR A 74 13.77 -6.82 -7.03
C THR A 74 14.77 -7.13 -5.93
N TRP A 75 14.27 -7.71 -4.84
CA TRP A 75 15.07 -8.32 -3.78
C TRP A 75 14.76 -9.80 -3.75
N ALA A 76 15.76 -10.65 -3.90
CA ALA A 76 15.56 -12.09 -3.93
C ALA A 76 16.65 -12.79 -3.12
N ALA A 77 16.24 -13.83 -2.40
CA ALA A 77 17.19 -14.75 -1.80
C ALA A 77 18.04 -15.44 -2.89
N PRO A 78 19.32 -15.74 -2.61
CA PRO A 78 20.15 -16.52 -3.51
C PRO A 78 19.51 -17.87 -3.83
N ARG A 79 19.81 -18.37 -5.02
CA ARG A 79 19.45 -19.73 -5.42
C ARG A 79 20.36 -20.72 -4.70
N GLU A 80 20.00 -21.08 -3.48
CA GLU A 80 20.57 -22.25 -2.79
C GLU A 80 19.51 -23.36 -2.70
N LYS A 81 19.94 -24.59 -2.37
CA LYS A 81 19.27 -25.89 -2.58
C LYS A 81 17.91 -26.11 -1.88
N GLY A 82 17.09 -25.07 -1.72
CA GLY A 82 15.67 -25.15 -1.37
C GLY A 82 14.80 -25.28 -2.62
N LYS A 83 13.59 -25.81 -2.45
CA LYS A 83 12.59 -25.95 -3.52
C LYS A 83 12.16 -24.59 -4.13
N TYR A 84 12.54 -23.48 -3.48
CA TYR A 84 11.68 -22.32 -3.30
C TYR A 84 12.46 -21.14 -2.71
N ARG A 85 12.41 -19.94 -3.33
CA ARG A 85 13.13 -18.73 -2.86
C ARG A 85 12.16 -17.64 -2.44
N ALA A 86 12.48 -16.93 -1.36
CA ALA A 86 11.76 -15.72 -0.98
C ALA A 86 12.17 -14.55 -1.90
N SER A 87 11.21 -13.70 -2.26
CA SER A 87 11.47 -12.52 -3.08
C SER A 87 10.40 -11.44 -2.90
N VAL A 88 10.85 -10.18 -2.95
CA VAL A 88 10.00 -8.99 -3.10
C VAL A 88 10.29 -8.39 -4.47
N HIS A 89 9.24 -8.08 -5.22
CA HIS A 89 9.32 -7.40 -6.52
C HIS A 89 8.40 -6.20 -6.50
N LEU A 90 8.97 -5.02 -6.74
CA LEU A 90 8.23 -3.77 -6.88
C LEU A 90 8.32 -3.35 -8.34
N PHE A 91 7.18 -3.07 -8.96
CA PHE A 91 7.06 -2.41 -10.24
C PHE A 91 6.29 -1.11 -10.05
N ALA A 92 6.68 -0.05 -10.73
CA ALA A 92 5.96 1.21 -10.68
C ALA A 92 5.96 1.88 -12.05
N SER A 93 4.80 2.43 -12.43
CA SER A 93 4.59 3.12 -13.70
C SER A 93 4.02 4.50 -13.45
N ARG A 94 4.67 5.51 -14.04
CA ARG A 94 4.17 6.87 -14.07
C ARG A 94 3.38 7.08 -15.35
N LEU A 95 2.11 7.41 -15.19
CA LEU A 95 1.16 7.62 -16.27
C LEU A 95 0.61 9.05 -16.20
N ASN A 96 -0.39 9.37 -17.03
CA ASN A 96 -1.26 10.51 -16.72
C ASN A 96 -2.33 10.04 -15.71
N VAL A 97 -2.96 10.97 -14.99
CA VAL A 97 -3.88 10.63 -13.88
C VAL A 97 -5.03 9.72 -14.31
N GLU A 98 -5.65 10.00 -15.47
CA GLU A 98 -6.77 9.21 -15.96
C GLU A 98 -6.34 7.81 -16.43
N LEU A 99 -5.18 7.69 -17.06
CA LEU A 99 -4.59 6.41 -17.41
C LEU A 99 -4.17 5.64 -16.16
N ALA A 100 -3.63 6.27 -15.12
CA ALA A 100 -3.30 5.59 -13.86
C ALA A 100 -4.55 5.01 -13.19
N ARG A 101 -5.66 5.76 -13.17
CA ARG A 101 -6.95 5.27 -12.66
C ARG A 101 -7.50 4.13 -13.52
N LYS A 102 -7.38 4.25 -14.84
CA LYS A 102 -7.81 3.23 -15.78
C LYS A 102 -6.98 1.96 -15.63
N ASP A 103 -5.67 2.08 -15.55
CA ASP A 103 -4.69 1.01 -15.39
C ASP A 103 -4.98 0.22 -14.11
N LEU A 104 -5.11 0.88 -12.95
CA LEU A 104 -5.50 0.21 -11.71
C LEU A 104 -6.84 -0.54 -11.82
N ARG A 105 -7.82 0.05 -12.53
CA ARG A 105 -9.14 -0.57 -12.74
C ARG A 105 -9.06 -1.77 -13.68
N GLU A 106 -8.25 -1.69 -14.73
CA GLU A 106 -7.99 -2.80 -15.66
C GLU A 106 -7.22 -3.90 -14.96
N ASP A 107 -6.26 -3.57 -14.10
CA ASP A 107 -5.54 -4.56 -13.29
C ASP A 107 -6.48 -5.28 -12.32
N ARG A 108 -7.44 -4.55 -11.75
CA ARG A 108 -8.48 -5.10 -10.89
C ARG A 108 -9.46 -6.00 -11.66
N THR A 109 -9.97 -5.56 -12.80
CA THR A 109 -11.06 -6.24 -13.52
C THR A 109 -10.59 -7.25 -14.58
N GLY A 110 -9.45 -6.98 -15.20
CA GLY A 110 -8.91 -7.65 -16.39
C GLY A 110 -8.15 -8.93 -16.10
N GLY A 111 -7.69 -9.14 -14.87
CA GLY A 111 -7.12 -10.42 -14.43
C GLY A 111 -5.92 -10.83 -15.28
N GLU A 112 -4.74 -10.33 -14.93
CA GLU A 112 -3.49 -10.98 -15.31
C GLU A 112 -3.64 -12.50 -15.11
N LEU A 113 -3.26 -13.26 -16.14
CA LEU A 113 -3.37 -14.71 -16.13
C LEU A 113 -2.55 -15.28 -14.95
N GLY A 114 -3.20 -16.08 -14.12
CA GLY A 114 -2.58 -16.70 -12.95
C GLY A 114 -3.00 -16.10 -11.62
N TRP A 115 -3.68 -14.96 -11.54
CA TRP A 115 -4.16 -14.41 -10.26
C TRP A 115 -5.57 -14.90 -9.88
N GLU A 116 -5.80 -15.13 -8.59
CA GLU A 116 -7.08 -15.53 -8.02
C GLU A 116 -8.09 -14.37 -8.05
N ARG A 117 -9.00 -14.36 -9.03
CA ARG A 117 -10.02 -13.31 -9.19
C ARG A 117 -10.95 -13.15 -7.99
N SER A 118 -11.27 -14.24 -7.29
CA SER A 118 -12.21 -14.25 -6.16
C SER A 118 -11.62 -13.76 -4.84
N THR A 119 -10.33 -13.44 -4.78
CA THR A 119 -9.64 -13.09 -3.52
C THR A 119 -9.14 -11.66 -3.47
N GLN A 120 -9.67 -10.81 -4.36
CA GLN A 120 -9.36 -9.39 -4.34
C GLN A 120 -9.95 -8.73 -3.09
N GLU A 121 -9.10 -8.08 -2.32
CA GLU A 121 -9.45 -7.36 -1.09
C GLU A 121 -9.05 -5.89 -1.24
N ASP A 122 -9.98 -4.96 -1.00
CA ASP A 122 -9.67 -3.53 -0.97
C ASP A 122 -8.86 -3.18 0.28
N LEU A 123 -7.78 -2.41 0.09
CA LEU A 123 -6.92 -1.96 1.17
C LEU A 123 -7.10 -0.45 1.38
N LEU A 124 -7.55 -0.08 2.58
CA LEU A 124 -7.66 1.33 2.96
C LEU A 124 -6.34 1.86 3.52
N GLY A 125 -6.04 3.12 3.21
CA GLY A 125 -4.86 3.82 3.75
C GLY A 125 -3.53 3.49 3.09
N ILE A 126 -3.55 2.95 1.87
CA ILE A 126 -2.38 2.75 1.01
C ILE A 126 -2.65 3.49 -0.31
N GLY A 127 -1.89 4.56 -0.57
CA GLY A 127 -2.14 5.44 -1.71
C GLY A 127 -3.54 6.08 -1.69
N ASP A 128 -4.03 6.42 -2.88
CA ASP A 128 -5.39 6.88 -3.12
C ASP A 128 -6.38 5.69 -3.14
N GLU A 129 -5.95 4.60 -3.78
CA GLU A 129 -6.73 3.38 -4.02
C GLU A 129 -5.76 2.20 -4.04
N ALA A 130 -6.12 1.09 -3.39
CA ALA A 130 -5.30 -0.11 -3.36
C ALA A 130 -6.13 -1.38 -3.23
N PHE A 131 -5.62 -2.48 -3.79
CA PHE A 131 -6.18 -3.80 -3.58
C PHE A 131 -5.08 -4.85 -3.44
N LEU A 132 -5.40 -5.94 -2.75
CA LEU A 132 -4.59 -7.13 -2.58
C LEU A 132 -5.13 -8.24 -3.49
N ARG A 133 -4.25 -9.02 -4.10
CA ARG A 133 -4.59 -10.27 -4.78
C ARG A 133 -3.54 -11.35 -4.51
N PHE A 134 -3.91 -12.62 -4.76
CA PHE A 134 -3.03 -13.77 -4.59
C PHE A 134 -2.87 -14.53 -5.89
N GLN A 135 -1.67 -15.06 -6.12
CA GLN A 135 -1.43 -16.10 -7.10
C GLN A 135 -1.54 -17.45 -6.38
N PRO A 136 -2.31 -18.42 -6.91
CA PRO A 136 -2.42 -19.74 -6.31
C PRO A 136 -1.08 -20.47 -6.42
N PRO A 137 -0.82 -21.45 -5.54
CA PRO A 137 0.39 -22.26 -5.63
C PRO A 137 0.35 -23.12 -6.90
N GLU A 138 1.22 -22.83 -7.87
CA GLU A 138 1.45 -23.70 -9.03
C GLU A 138 2.52 -24.75 -8.69
N PRO A 139 2.55 -25.93 -9.34
CA PRO A 139 3.65 -26.88 -9.18
C PRO A 139 5.00 -26.21 -9.43
N GLY A 140 5.84 -26.11 -8.39
CA GLY A 140 7.15 -25.44 -8.46
C GLY A 140 7.13 -23.92 -8.26
N LYS A 141 5.98 -23.31 -7.92
CA LYS A 141 5.87 -21.91 -7.51
C LYS A 141 5.17 -21.78 -6.15
N HIS A 142 5.40 -20.64 -5.52
CA HIS A 142 4.88 -20.26 -4.21
C HIS A 142 3.54 -19.56 -4.27
N ILE A 143 2.85 -19.54 -3.14
CA ILE A 143 1.84 -18.50 -2.91
C ILE A 143 2.52 -17.14 -2.96
N THR A 144 2.08 -16.31 -3.91
CA THR A 144 2.54 -14.92 -4.05
C THR A 144 1.36 -14.02 -3.73
N ALA A 145 1.58 -13.04 -2.85
CA ALA A 145 0.61 -11.97 -2.65
C ALA A 145 1.12 -10.70 -3.33
N GLN A 146 0.20 -9.91 -3.87
CA GLN A 146 0.52 -8.65 -4.52
C GLN A 146 -0.44 -7.58 -4.08
N VAL A 147 0.11 -6.43 -3.72
CA VAL A 147 -0.65 -5.20 -3.53
C VAL A 147 -0.41 -4.31 -4.72
N VAL A 148 -1.49 -3.90 -5.38
CA VAL A 148 -1.44 -2.86 -6.42
C VAL A 148 -2.13 -1.64 -5.84
N PHE A 149 -1.43 -0.50 -5.87
CA PHE A 149 -1.97 0.76 -5.40
C PHE A 149 -1.65 1.90 -6.37
N ARG A 150 -2.49 2.93 -6.35
CA ARG A 150 -2.27 4.17 -7.10
C ARG A 150 -2.06 5.32 -6.13
N ARG A 151 -1.13 6.20 -6.44
CA ARG A 151 -0.96 7.49 -5.76
C ARG A 151 -0.78 8.57 -6.84
N SER A 152 -1.72 9.50 -6.92
CA SER A 152 -1.77 10.50 -7.99
C SER A 152 -1.71 9.82 -9.38
N ASN A 153 -0.71 10.13 -10.20
CA ASN A 153 -0.46 9.55 -11.52
C ASN A 153 0.53 8.36 -11.54
N MET A 154 0.91 7.82 -10.39
CA MET A 154 1.78 6.65 -10.25
C MET A 154 0.96 5.41 -9.87
N VAL A 155 1.15 4.31 -10.57
CA VAL A 155 0.64 2.97 -10.18
C VAL A 155 1.82 2.14 -9.72
N VAL A 156 1.70 1.49 -8.57
CA VAL A 156 2.73 0.66 -7.96
C VAL A 156 2.16 -0.72 -7.68
N SER A 157 2.90 -1.74 -8.09
CA SER A 157 2.61 -3.14 -7.84
C SER A 157 3.75 -3.74 -7.02
N LEU A 158 3.44 -4.25 -5.84
CA LEU A 158 4.40 -4.88 -4.95
C LEU A 158 4.00 -6.32 -4.70
N SER A 159 4.81 -7.25 -5.18
CA SER A 159 4.64 -8.69 -5.02
C SER A 159 5.61 -9.24 -3.99
N TYR A 160 5.12 -10.12 -3.11
CA TYR A 160 5.93 -10.85 -2.15
C TYR A 160 5.65 -12.35 -2.24
N ALA A 161 6.71 -13.13 -2.32
CA ALA A 161 6.69 -14.58 -2.21
C ALA A 161 7.61 -15.00 -1.05
N ARG A 162 7.12 -15.89 -0.19
CA ARG A 162 7.90 -16.49 0.90
C ARG A 162 8.57 -17.77 0.44
N ALA A 163 9.49 -18.30 1.26
CA ALA A 163 10.05 -19.63 1.05
C ALA A 163 9.12 -20.75 1.57
N ASP A 164 8.10 -20.41 2.36
CA ASP A 164 7.03 -21.28 2.84
C ASP A 164 5.68 -20.91 2.20
N ASP A 165 4.69 -21.80 2.31
CA ASP A 165 3.33 -21.59 1.77
C ASP A 165 2.39 -20.90 2.78
N ASN A 166 2.92 -20.06 3.68
CA ASN A 166 2.09 -19.39 4.70
C ASN A 166 1.36 -18.17 4.11
N ARG A 167 0.11 -18.38 3.69
CA ARG A 167 -0.74 -17.34 3.08
C ARG A 167 -0.98 -16.11 3.97
N GLN A 168 -1.15 -16.29 5.28
CA GLN A 168 -1.35 -15.14 6.19
C GLN A 168 -0.08 -14.32 6.35
N ALA A 169 1.06 -14.99 6.46
CA ALA A 169 2.34 -14.31 6.62
C ALA A 169 2.79 -13.60 5.33
N VAL A 170 2.52 -14.17 4.14
CA VAL A 170 2.79 -13.50 2.86
C VAL A 170 1.88 -12.28 2.68
N ARG A 171 0.60 -12.37 3.09
CA ARG A 171 -0.32 -11.23 3.13
C ARG A 171 0.21 -10.12 4.02
N ALA A 172 0.55 -10.44 5.26
CA ALA A 172 1.04 -9.44 6.22
C ALA A 172 2.31 -8.75 5.70
N GLY A 173 3.26 -9.53 5.14
CA GLY A 173 4.50 -8.99 4.61
C GLY A 173 4.30 -8.06 3.41
N VAL A 174 3.45 -8.43 2.44
CA VAL A 174 3.20 -7.59 1.26
C VAL A 174 2.46 -6.29 1.61
N VAL A 175 1.49 -6.36 2.53
CA VAL A 175 0.70 -5.19 2.94
C VAL A 175 1.56 -4.20 3.72
N ASP A 176 2.43 -4.70 4.59
CA ASP A 176 3.37 -3.88 5.35
C ASP A 176 4.38 -3.17 4.43
N ALA A 177 5.00 -3.89 3.50
CA ALA A 177 5.90 -3.31 2.50
C ALA A 177 5.18 -2.30 1.59
N ALA A 178 3.95 -2.59 1.18
CA ALA A 178 3.17 -1.67 0.34
C ALA A 178 2.77 -0.40 1.09
N ARG A 179 2.47 -0.48 2.39
CA ARG A 179 2.20 0.70 3.21
C ARG A 179 3.45 1.55 3.39
N GLU A 180 4.61 0.93 3.60
CA GLU A 180 5.90 1.62 3.65
C GLU A 180 6.22 2.31 2.32
N ALA A 181 6.08 1.59 1.20
CA ALA A 181 6.26 2.14 -0.15
C ALA A 181 5.33 3.30 -0.42
N ALA A 182 4.04 3.16 -0.10
CA ALA A 182 3.10 4.26 -0.23
C ALA A 182 3.53 5.46 0.62
N ALA A 183 4.03 5.29 1.85
CA ALA A 183 4.45 6.39 2.71
C ALA A 183 5.73 7.11 2.22
N LEU A 184 6.66 6.37 1.61
CA LEU A 184 7.91 6.90 1.06
C LEU A 184 7.74 7.52 -0.34
N LEU A 185 6.71 7.11 -1.07
CA LEU A 185 6.39 7.61 -2.40
C LEU A 185 5.84 9.05 -2.33
N LYS A 186 6.70 10.04 -2.58
CA LYS A 186 6.37 11.48 -2.55
C LYS A 186 6.51 12.11 -3.95
N PRO A 187 5.53 12.92 -4.41
CA PRO A 187 5.54 13.56 -5.73
C PRO A 187 6.58 14.68 -5.90
#